data_AF-A0A662MMB1-F1
#
_entry.id   AF-A0A662MMB1-F1
#
_cell.length_a   1.000
_cell.length_b   1.000
_cell.length_c   1.000
_cell.angle_alpha   90.00
_cell.angle_beta   90.00
_cell.angle_gamma   90.00
#
_symmetry.space_group_name_H-M   'P 1'
#
loop_
_entity.id
_entity.type
_entity.pdbx_description
1 polymer ?
#
loop_
_entity_poly.entity_id
_entity_poly.type
_entity_poly.pdbx_seq_one_letter_code
_entity_poly.pdbx_strand_id
1 'polypeptide(L)'
;DDEDDTGLITDIYYKSDSVIEWTPLVEGLVDQSEYSWNTMDPRVPDEEGYKIKVVVTDTDNMTAEVESSFRFEINNPDPPELLVTYPPEGRELSGPGSIKWVATDDEDAQQMLLVYISLSSDGGETWTEIGSEKPNSGTFSFDTTLYPDGDNYKGKVRVRDTEGLFTEAETPLFSIYNNDRPEVDLISPAQEDTVTGEVEITWSASDQEDPAEELTYDLYYMFESDTFWKTLTLDEPNTGSYLWDTTQLSEGDGIYTIKLVFKDTRGLESDTVTRYFTVYNPDEPGITNPSGPSGPVEKITTLPWTAYDPDPFETDSLKVWIYYKGEEGGWMAVDGAQGIVNTNQFQLDVSNWADGNYQVKIVVSDCQEGEFNRTTEYVFPNIIVDNNDPPTIELISAPDPLANNTGDITFSWDGSDPEGKDVHYALYYRPAGTDGWIPITGALKLTTTSFIWNTSEMETGDYEVKIVATDTSREKLESEVITPAFSIYVPPEKVNENNNNNNNQNTEVTSSDDGSSTTTIIIAVIALGLVLVIAMLVAGLLIMKKKSASAAFPPPGGLPPGMTTPGMPPSQQQGLPGTVRGGQLPAREQQLPPPQTPQPPSGTAQEGQLSAQTPQSPPAAPPAP
;
A
#
# COMPACT_ATOMS: atom_id res chain seq x y z
N ASP A 1 -16.21 -109.70 -64.53
CA ASP A 1 -14.93 -110.21 -64.02
C ASP A 1 -14.32 -109.12 -63.17
N ASP A 2 -14.42 -109.33 -61.86
CA ASP A 2 -13.86 -108.51 -60.78
C ASP A 2 -12.37 -108.87 -60.58
N GLU A 3 -11.55 -108.71 -61.61
CA GLU A 3 -10.09 -108.83 -61.51
C GLU A 3 -9.46 -107.84 -62.48
N ASP A 4 -9.41 -106.57 -62.06
CA ASP A 4 -8.46 -105.54 -62.48
C ASP A 4 -8.90 -104.24 -61.78
N ASP A 5 -8.65 -104.16 -60.46
CA ASP A 5 -8.49 -102.86 -59.79
C ASP A 5 -7.14 -102.32 -60.31
N THR A 6 -7.14 -101.92 -61.59
CA THR A 6 -5.97 -101.37 -62.25
C THR A 6 -5.66 -100.08 -61.50
N GLY A 7 -4.49 -100.03 -60.87
CA GLY A 7 -4.02 -98.83 -60.20
C GLY A 7 -3.87 -97.72 -61.23
N LEU A 8 -4.93 -96.94 -61.44
CA LEU A 8 -4.93 -95.79 -62.32
C LEU A 8 -4.14 -94.69 -61.64
N ILE A 9 -3.23 -94.09 -62.41
CA ILE A 9 -2.50 -92.90 -62.01
C ILE A 9 -3.09 -91.71 -62.75
N THR A 10 -3.43 -90.66 -62.01
CA THR A 10 -4.06 -89.45 -62.51
C THR A 10 -3.10 -88.27 -62.36
N ASP A 11 -2.87 -87.58 -63.48
CA ASP A 11 -2.19 -86.29 -63.54
C ASP A 11 -3.21 -85.21 -63.89
N ILE A 12 -3.18 -84.08 -63.18
CA ILE A 12 -4.07 -82.95 -63.42
C ILE A 12 -3.20 -81.75 -63.80
N TYR A 13 -3.60 -81.07 -64.86
CA TYR A 13 -2.94 -79.89 -65.40
C TYR A 13 -3.94 -78.74 -65.46
N TYR A 14 -3.44 -77.51 -65.34
CA TYR A 14 -4.22 -76.30 -65.59
C TYR A 14 -3.53 -75.40 -66.62
N LYS A 15 -4.31 -74.52 -67.25
CA LYS A 15 -3.82 -73.43 -68.08
C LYS A 15 -4.81 -72.26 -68.03
N SER A 16 -4.37 -71.09 -68.41
CA SER A 16 -5.18 -69.86 -68.46
C SER A 16 -4.89 -69.07 -69.73
N ASP A 17 -5.43 -67.87 -69.82
CA ASP A 17 -5.14 -66.99 -70.94
C ASP A 17 -3.72 -66.38 -70.84
N SER A 18 -3.19 -66.18 -69.62
CA SER A 18 -1.78 -65.77 -69.39
C SER A 18 -0.80 -66.95 -69.39
N VAL A 19 -1.22 -68.12 -68.90
CA VAL A 19 -0.43 -69.36 -68.89
C VAL A 19 -0.94 -70.29 -69.97
N ILE A 20 -0.45 -70.10 -71.20
CA ILE A 20 -0.97 -70.80 -72.39
C ILE A 20 -0.57 -72.29 -72.48
N GLU A 21 0.49 -72.68 -71.77
CA GLU A 21 0.96 -74.07 -71.70
C GLU A 21 0.34 -74.80 -70.51
N TRP A 22 0.09 -76.10 -70.66
CA TRP A 22 -0.43 -76.94 -69.58
C TRP A 22 0.60 -77.06 -68.45
N THR A 23 0.29 -76.49 -67.28
CA THR A 23 1.11 -76.53 -66.07
C THR A 23 0.62 -77.65 -65.16
N PRO A 24 1.50 -78.53 -64.64
CA PRO A 24 1.09 -79.59 -63.73
C PRO A 24 0.53 -78.97 -62.45
N LEU A 25 -0.72 -79.31 -62.14
CA LEU A 25 -1.35 -79.03 -60.85
C LEU A 25 -0.93 -80.09 -59.83
N VAL A 26 -0.95 -81.34 -60.25
CA VAL A 26 -0.54 -82.50 -59.46
C VAL A 26 -0.27 -83.67 -60.40
N GLU A 27 0.73 -84.49 -60.09
CA GLU A 27 1.11 -85.66 -60.89
C GLU A 27 1.26 -86.89 -59.98
N GLY A 28 1.00 -88.07 -60.53
CA GLY A 28 1.20 -89.34 -59.84
C GLY A 28 0.13 -89.69 -58.81
N LEU A 29 -1.07 -89.11 -58.89
CA LEU A 29 -2.15 -89.41 -57.93
C LEU A 29 -2.71 -90.80 -58.19
N VAL A 30 -2.87 -91.61 -57.14
CA VAL A 30 -3.75 -92.78 -57.22
C VAL A 30 -5.17 -92.25 -57.46
N ASP A 31 -5.90 -92.83 -58.42
CA ASP A 31 -7.24 -92.35 -58.75
C ASP A 31 -8.18 -92.41 -57.52
N GLN A 32 -8.68 -91.24 -57.12
CA GLN A 32 -9.58 -91.03 -55.99
C GLN A 32 -10.92 -90.43 -56.42
N SER A 33 -11.19 -90.30 -57.73
CA SER A 33 -12.37 -89.64 -58.33
C SER A 33 -12.56 -88.15 -58.01
N GLU A 34 -11.79 -87.58 -57.08
CA GLU A 34 -11.82 -86.16 -56.71
C GLU A 34 -10.42 -85.62 -56.39
N TYR A 35 -10.23 -84.32 -56.57
CA TYR A 35 -9.03 -83.59 -56.16
C TYR A 35 -9.42 -82.24 -55.60
N SER A 36 -8.87 -81.88 -54.44
CA SER A 36 -9.06 -80.58 -53.82
C SER A 36 -7.90 -79.65 -54.19
N TRP A 37 -8.19 -78.64 -55.03
CA TRP A 37 -7.21 -77.63 -55.39
C TRP A 37 -7.31 -76.43 -54.43
N ASN A 38 -6.24 -76.16 -53.70
CA ASN A 38 -6.06 -74.89 -53.00
C ASN A 38 -5.48 -73.86 -53.98
N THR A 39 -6.29 -72.91 -54.45
CA THR A 39 -5.87 -71.85 -55.38
C THR A 39 -5.05 -70.76 -54.72
N MET A 40 -4.96 -70.76 -53.38
CA MET A 40 -4.18 -69.78 -52.60
C MET A 40 -2.75 -70.24 -52.31
N ASP A 41 -2.42 -71.52 -52.49
CA ASP A 41 -1.11 -72.07 -52.09
C ASP A 41 -0.59 -73.15 -53.07
N PRO A 42 0.38 -72.81 -53.95
CA PRO A 42 0.86 -71.46 -54.23
C PRO A 42 -0.25 -70.60 -54.88
N ARG A 43 -0.26 -69.27 -54.65
CA ARG A 43 -1.28 -68.36 -55.21
C ARG A 43 -1.32 -68.49 -56.73
N VAL A 44 -2.47 -68.91 -57.22
CA VAL A 44 -2.79 -68.99 -58.64
C VAL A 44 -3.27 -67.60 -59.08
N PRO A 45 -2.75 -67.01 -60.18
CA PRO A 45 -3.12 -65.65 -60.57
C PRO A 45 -4.62 -65.46 -60.78
N ASP A 46 -5.12 -64.30 -60.39
CA ASP A 46 -6.52 -63.96 -60.57
C ASP A 46 -6.77 -63.56 -62.02
N GLU A 47 -7.47 -64.44 -62.73
CA GLU A 47 -7.83 -64.22 -64.12
C GLU A 47 -8.99 -65.14 -64.54
N GLU A 48 -9.64 -64.72 -65.62
CA GLU A 48 -10.61 -65.55 -66.31
C GLU A 48 -9.93 -66.59 -67.21
N GLY A 49 -10.73 -67.54 -67.70
CA GLY A 49 -10.32 -68.37 -68.82
C GLY A 49 -9.57 -69.64 -68.45
N TYR A 50 -9.46 -69.98 -67.16
CA TYR A 50 -8.85 -71.21 -66.72
C TYR A 50 -9.52 -72.45 -67.32
N LYS A 51 -8.70 -73.44 -67.64
CA LYS A 51 -9.11 -74.79 -68.03
C LYS A 51 -8.31 -75.82 -67.26
N ILE A 52 -8.90 -77.00 -67.07
CA ILE A 52 -8.26 -78.15 -66.45
C ILE A 52 -8.16 -79.26 -67.49
N LYS A 53 -7.07 -80.01 -67.46
CA LYS A 53 -6.89 -81.26 -68.20
C LYS A 53 -6.54 -82.36 -67.22
N VAL A 54 -7.22 -83.48 -67.34
CA VAL A 54 -6.95 -84.69 -66.56
C VAL A 54 -6.41 -85.74 -67.50
N VAL A 55 -5.26 -86.33 -67.15
CA VAL A 55 -4.65 -87.45 -67.86
C VAL A 55 -4.65 -88.64 -66.92
N VAL A 56 -5.26 -89.75 -67.33
CA VAL A 56 -5.31 -91.00 -66.56
C VAL A 56 -4.49 -92.05 -67.28
N THR A 57 -3.61 -92.72 -66.55
CA THR A 57 -2.68 -93.74 -67.04
C THR A 57 -2.96 -95.07 -66.34
N ASP A 58 -3.15 -96.13 -67.11
CA ASP A 58 -3.28 -97.48 -66.56
C ASP A 58 -1.92 -98.15 -66.28
N THR A 59 -1.95 -99.35 -65.71
CA THR A 59 -0.75 -100.12 -65.36
C THR A 59 0.08 -100.58 -66.56
N ASP A 60 -0.48 -100.55 -67.77
CA ASP A 60 0.20 -100.88 -69.03
C ASP A 60 0.79 -99.61 -69.71
N ASN A 61 0.78 -98.47 -69.01
CA ASN A 61 1.17 -97.14 -69.49
C ASN A 61 0.31 -96.64 -70.66
N MET A 62 -0.94 -97.08 -70.81
CA MET A 62 -1.89 -96.49 -71.75
C MET A 62 -2.57 -95.29 -71.10
N THR A 63 -2.67 -94.19 -71.85
CA THR A 63 -3.22 -92.93 -71.34
C THR A 63 -4.52 -92.55 -72.02
N ALA A 64 -5.41 -91.93 -71.24
CA ALA A 64 -6.57 -91.19 -71.73
C ALA A 64 -6.52 -89.77 -71.16
N GLU A 65 -6.86 -88.77 -71.97
CA GLU A 65 -6.91 -87.37 -71.52
C GLU A 65 -8.27 -86.73 -71.81
N VAL A 66 -8.68 -85.82 -70.94
CA VAL A 66 -9.87 -85.00 -71.13
C VAL A 66 -9.59 -83.57 -70.68
N GLU A 67 -9.98 -82.61 -71.51
CA GLU A 67 -9.97 -81.19 -71.17
C GLU A 67 -11.36 -80.73 -70.72
N SER A 68 -11.42 -79.78 -69.79
CA SER A 68 -12.67 -79.15 -69.39
C SER A 68 -13.36 -78.49 -70.60
N SER A 69 -14.65 -78.79 -70.80
CA SER A 69 -15.45 -78.19 -71.86
C SER A 69 -15.84 -76.74 -71.57
N PHE A 70 -15.67 -76.30 -70.32
CA PHE A 70 -15.92 -74.96 -69.83
C PHE A 70 -14.62 -74.25 -69.48
N ARG A 71 -14.70 -72.92 -69.41
CA ARG A 71 -13.72 -72.06 -68.76
C ARG A 71 -14.28 -71.62 -67.41
N PHE A 72 -13.41 -71.35 -66.46
CA PHE A 72 -13.77 -70.78 -65.16
C PHE A 72 -12.81 -69.65 -64.82
N GLU A 73 -13.19 -68.84 -63.85
CA GLU A 73 -12.40 -67.77 -63.28
C GLU A 73 -11.84 -68.24 -61.93
N ILE A 74 -10.61 -67.87 -61.66
CA ILE A 74 -10.04 -67.92 -60.31
C ILE A 74 -9.96 -66.47 -59.85
N ASN A 75 -10.60 -66.20 -58.72
CA ASN A 75 -10.62 -64.89 -58.06
C ASN A 75 -10.40 -65.16 -56.57
N ASN A 76 -9.24 -64.71 -56.08
CA ASN A 76 -8.68 -64.94 -54.77
C ASN A 76 -8.48 -63.59 -54.05
N PRO A 77 -9.57 -62.88 -53.71
CA PRO A 77 -9.45 -61.52 -53.19
C PRO A 77 -8.70 -61.51 -51.85
N ASP A 78 -7.79 -60.56 -51.69
CA ASP A 78 -7.00 -60.34 -50.48
C ASP A 78 -7.15 -58.90 -49.97
N PRO A 79 -6.92 -58.66 -48.67
CA PRO A 79 -7.11 -57.33 -48.12
C PRO A 79 -5.96 -56.39 -48.52
N PRO A 80 -6.20 -55.06 -48.58
CA PRO A 80 -5.17 -54.09 -48.92
C PRO A 80 -3.92 -54.16 -48.03
N GLU A 81 -2.75 -53.86 -48.58
CA GLU A 81 -1.54 -53.57 -47.80
C GLU A 81 -1.61 -52.17 -47.17
N LEU A 82 -1.19 -52.03 -45.91
CA LEU A 82 -1.25 -50.76 -45.17
C LEU A 82 -0.02 -50.52 -44.28
N LEU A 83 0.55 -49.33 -44.37
CA LEU A 83 1.61 -48.83 -43.50
C LEU A 83 1.32 -47.41 -43.02
N VAL A 84 1.14 -47.23 -41.70
CA VAL A 84 1.06 -45.90 -41.08
C VAL A 84 2.47 -45.33 -40.94
N THR A 85 2.67 -44.09 -41.39
CA THR A 85 3.98 -43.43 -41.45
C THR A 85 4.09 -42.20 -40.53
N TYR A 86 2.96 -41.69 -40.04
CA TYR A 86 2.92 -40.53 -39.16
C TYR A 86 1.65 -40.53 -38.29
N PRO A 87 1.70 -40.05 -37.04
CA PRO A 87 2.89 -39.57 -36.31
C PRO A 87 3.87 -40.67 -35.87
N PRO A 88 5.18 -40.36 -35.75
CA PRO A 88 6.13 -41.24 -35.09
C PRO A 88 5.92 -41.22 -33.56
N GLU A 89 6.55 -42.16 -32.86
CA GLU A 89 6.51 -42.25 -31.40
C GLU A 89 6.94 -40.95 -30.71
N GLY A 90 6.14 -40.51 -29.74
CA GLY A 90 6.40 -39.32 -28.90
C GLY A 90 6.22 -37.99 -29.62
N ARG A 91 5.66 -37.96 -30.83
CA ARG A 91 5.41 -36.72 -31.56
C ARG A 91 4.35 -35.87 -30.83
N GLU A 92 4.64 -34.60 -30.58
CA GLU A 92 3.64 -33.63 -30.12
C GLU A 92 2.95 -32.95 -31.32
N LEU A 93 1.63 -32.99 -31.36
CA LEU A 93 0.79 -32.28 -32.34
C LEU A 93 0.09 -31.09 -31.69
N SER A 94 -0.01 -29.99 -32.43
CA SER A 94 -0.65 -28.75 -31.98
C SER A 94 -1.27 -28.03 -33.19
N GLY A 95 -2.47 -27.46 -33.03
CA GLY A 95 -3.26 -26.88 -34.11
C GLY A 95 -3.62 -27.90 -35.22
N PRO A 96 -3.19 -27.71 -36.48
CA PRO A 96 -3.46 -28.70 -37.53
C PRO A 96 -2.67 -30.01 -37.37
N GLY A 97 -3.35 -31.07 -36.94
CA GLY A 97 -2.83 -32.44 -36.86
C GLY A 97 -2.96 -33.21 -38.17
N SER A 98 -2.16 -34.28 -38.31
CA SER A 98 -2.34 -35.23 -39.41
C SER A 98 -1.99 -36.67 -39.03
N ILE A 99 -2.63 -37.63 -39.69
CA ILE A 99 -2.23 -39.05 -39.72
C ILE A 99 -1.91 -39.37 -41.18
N LYS A 100 -0.77 -40.03 -41.43
CA LYS A 100 -0.33 -40.38 -42.80
C LYS A 100 -0.08 -41.86 -42.93
N TRP A 101 -0.38 -42.39 -44.10
CA TRP A 101 -0.24 -43.80 -44.41
C TRP A 101 0.09 -44.02 -45.89
N VAL A 102 0.52 -45.23 -46.21
CA VAL A 102 0.61 -45.76 -47.57
C VAL A 102 -0.29 -47.00 -47.60
N ALA A 103 -1.19 -47.06 -48.57
CA ALA A 103 -2.05 -48.22 -48.78
C ALA A 103 -2.18 -48.55 -50.27
N THR A 104 -2.07 -49.83 -50.59
CA THR A 104 -2.07 -50.40 -51.95
C THR A 104 -2.81 -51.72 -51.96
N ASP A 105 -3.29 -52.11 -53.13
CA ASP A 105 -4.06 -53.32 -53.39
C ASP A 105 -3.75 -53.74 -54.83
N ASP A 106 -3.57 -55.03 -55.12
CA ASP A 106 -3.21 -55.50 -56.46
C ASP A 106 -4.42 -55.67 -57.40
N GLU A 107 -5.62 -55.81 -56.84
CA GLU A 107 -6.89 -55.91 -57.56
C GLU A 107 -7.55 -54.53 -57.72
N ASP A 108 -7.44 -53.66 -56.71
CA ASP A 108 -8.08 -52.36 -56.67
C ASP A 108 -7.17 -51.17 -56.94
N ALA A 109 -7.64 -50.26 -57.80
CA ALA A 109 -6.97 -48.97 -57.97
C ALA A 109 -7.02 -48.15 -56.68
N GLN A 110 -5.95 -47.42 -56.37
CA GLN A 110 -5.82 -46.64 -55.13
C GLN A 110 -7.06 -45.80 -54.76
N GLN A 111 -7.70 -45.14 -55.74
CA GLN A 111 -8.88 -44.30 -55.47
C GLN A 111 -10.17 -45.07 -55.12
N MET A 112 -10.21 -46.39 -55.33
CA MET A 112 -11.33 -47.26 -54.97
C MET A 112 -11.27 -47.71 -53.51
N LEU A 113 -10.08 -47.68 -52.91
CA LEU A 113 -9.88 -47.98 -51.49
C LEU A 113 -10.52 -46.91 -50.60
N LEU A 114 -11.34 -47.37 -49.64
CA LEU A 114 -12.03 -46.53 -48.67
C LEU A 114 -11.32 -46.57 -47.32
N VAL A 115 -11.00 -45.39 -46.80
CA VAL A 115 -10.23 -45.20 -45.57
C VAL A 115 -11.12 -44.70 -44.44
N TYR A 116 -10.94 -45.31 -43.27
CA TYR A 116 -11.54 -44.91 -42.01
C TYR A 116 -10.42 -44.57 -41.03
N ILE A 117 -10.60 -43.49 -40.29
CA ILE A 117 -9.63 -42.97 -39.34
C ILE A 117 -10.31 -42.88 -37.99
N SER A 118 -9.72 -43.51 -36.99
CA SER A 118 -10.14 -43.40 -35.59
C SER A 118 -9.01 -42.84 -34.73
N LEU A 119 -9.38 -42.13 -33.66
CA LEU A 119 -8.49 -41.55 -32.68
C LEU A 119 -8.84 -42.10 -31.29
N SER A 120 -7.83 -42.43 -30.52
CA SER A 120 -7.92 -42.81 -29.11
C SER A 120 -7.13 -41.82 -28.29
N SER A 121 -7.66 -41.40 -27.14
CA SER A 121 -6.99 -40.55 -26.16
C SER A 121 -6.52 -41.32 -24.91
N ASP A 122 -6.73 -42.64 -24.88
CA ASP A 122 -6.52 -43.53 -23.74
C ASP A 122 -5.60 -44.71 -24.09
N GLY A 123 -4.64 -44.49 -24.99
CA GLY A 123 -3.64 -45.49 -25.36
C GLY A 123 -4.15 -46.65 -26.22
N GLY A 124 -5.35 -46.53 -26.79
CA GLY A 124 -5.98 -47.51 -27.66
C GLY A 124 -7.08 -48.36 -27.00
N GLU A 125 -7.49 -48.04 -25.78
CA GLU A 125 -8.57 -48.74 -25.07
C GLU A 125 -9.95 -48.42 -25.67
N THR A 126 -10.19 -47.14 -25.99
CA THR A 126 -11.40 -46.68 -26.68
C THR A 126 -11.05 -45.87 -27.93
N TRP A 127 -11.91 -45.96 -28.94
CA TRP A 127 -11.68 -45.38 -30.26
C TRP A 127 -12.89 -44.54 -30.70
N THR A 128 -12.63 -43.32 -31.14
CA THR A 128 -13.62 -42.44 -31.77
C THR A 128 -13.31 -42.33 -33.26
N GLU A 129 -14.27 -42.63 -34.13
CA GLU A 129 -14.10 -42.44 -35.56
C GLU A 129 -14.13 -40.94 -35.90
N ILE A 130 -13.06 -40.45 -36.52
CA ILE A 130 -12.88 -39.04 -36.91
C ILE A 130 -12.89 -38.86 -38.44
N GLY A 131 -12.76 -39.95 -39.20
CA GLY A 131 -12.91 -39.98 -40.65
C GLY A 131 -13.56 -41.27 -41.10
N SER A 132 -14.60 -41.18 -41.93
CA SER A 132 -15.33 -42.33 -42.46
C SER A 132 -15.38 -42.27 -43.99
N GLU A 133 -15.24 -43.44 -44.63
CA GLU A 133 -15.36 -43.65 -46.08
C GLU A 133 -14.61 -42.59 -46.91
N LYS A 134 -13.38 -42.26 -46.51
CA LYS A 134 -12.55 -41.28 -47.22
C LYS A 134 -11.83 -41.95 -48.40
N PRO A 135 -11.65 -41.25 -49.53
CA PRO A 135 -10.78 -41.76 -50.58
C PRO A 135 -9.35 -41.90 -50.03
N ASN A 136 -8.61 -42.91 -50.49
CA ASN A 136 -7.21 -43.10 -50.10
C ASN A 136 -6.31 -41.98 -50.65
N SER A 137 -6.14 -40.92 -49.87
CA SER A 137 -5.26 -39.79 -50.12
C SER A 137 -3.87 -39.93 -49.50
N GLY A 138 -3.63 -40.99 -48.70
CA GLY A 138 -2.42 -41.18 -47.88
C GLY A 138 -2.27 -40.21 -46.70
N THR A 139 -3.25 -39.35 -46.44
CA THR A 139 -3.23 -38.40 -45.33
C THR A 139 -4.63 -37.98 -44.89
N PHE A 140 -4.81 -37.85 -43.58
CA PHE A 140 -6.00 -37.28 -42.96
C PHE A 140 -5.58 -36.14 -42.04
N SER A 141 -6.13 -34.95 -42.25
CA SER A 141 -5.90 -33.79 -41.41
C SER A 141 -7.07 -33.57 -40.46
N PHE A 142 -6.78 -33.18 -39.24
CA PHE A 142 -7.76 -32.89 -38.20
C PHE A 142 -7.30 -31.71 -37.35
N ASP A 143 -8.24 -31.02 -36.73
CA ASP A 143 -7.97 -29.91 -35.83
C ASP A 143 -7.73 -30.45 -34.42
N THR A 144 -6.51 -30.33 -33.89
CA THR A 144 -6.17 -30.87 -32.56
C THR A 144 -6.80 -30.05 -31.43
N THR A 145 -7.27 -28.83 -31.70
CA THR A 145 -7.94 -27.98 -30.69
C THR A 145 -9.31 -28.51 -30.27
N LEU A 146 -9.84 -29.49 -30.99
CA LEU A 146 -11.10 -30.17 -30.67
C LEU A 146 -10.92 -31.34 -29.69
N TYR A 147 -9.69 -31.62 -29.26
CA TYR A 147 -9.34 -32.75 -28.42
C TYR A 147 -8.59 -32.25 -27.18
N PRO A 148 -8.86 -32.80 -25.98
CA PRO A 148 -8.14 -32.42 -24.77
C PRO A 148 -6.64 -32.68 -24.89
N ASP A 149 -5.83 -31.87 -24.21
CA ASP A 149 -4.39 -32.13 -24.16
C ASP A 149 -4.08 -33.43 -23.42
N GLY A 150 -3.05 -34.14 -23.89
CA GLY A 150 -2.69 -35.45 -23.35
C GLY A 150 -1.58 -36.15 -24.13
N ASP A 151 -0.94 -37.11 -23.47
CA ASP A 151 0.25 -37.83 -23.95
C ASP A 151 -0.04 -39.27 -24.43
N ASN A 152 -1.30 -39.70 -24.37
CA ASN A 152 -1.72 -41.09 -24.63
C ASN A 152 -2.51 -41.26 -25.94
N TYR A 153 -2.27 -40.40 -26.94
CA TYR A 153 -3.02 -40.48 -28.18
C TYR A 153 -2.51 -41.59 -29.11
N LYS A 154 -3.45 -42.28 -29.77
CA LYS A 154 -3.17 -43.19 -30.90
C LYS A 154 -4.15 -42.95 -32.04
N GLY A 155 -3.66 -43.08 -33.27
CA GLY A 155 -4.46 -43.09 -34.49
C GLY A 155 -4.59 -44.51 -35.02
N LYS A 156 -5.74 -44.82 -35.62
CA LYS A 156 -6.00 -46.09 -36.31
C LYS A 156 -6.51 -45.79 -37.70
N VAL A 157 -5.89 -46.42 -38.68
CA VAL A 157 -6.29 -46.35 -40.08
C VAL A 157 -6.81 -47.73 -40.46
N ARG A 158 -8.03 -47.80 -40.98
CA ARG A 158 -8.61 -48.97 -41.63
C ARG A 158 -8.77 -48.66 -43.10
N VAL A 159 -8.32 -49.55 -43.98
CA VAL A 159 -8.51 -49.44 -45.43
C VAL A 159 -9.31 -50.64 -45.90
N ARG A 160 -10.39 -50.38 -46.66
CA ARG A 160 -11.30 -51.39 -47.21
C ARG A 160 -11.29 -51.33 -48.74
N ASP A 161 -11.20 -52.48 -49.38
CA ASP A 161 -11.29 -52.67 -50.84
C ASP A 161 -12.77 -52.64 -51.34
N THR A 162 -13.01 -52.97 -52.61
CA THR A 162 -14.36 -53.02 -53.20
C THR A 162 -15.14 -54.29 -52.87
N GLU A 163 -14.43 -55.37 -52.53
CA GLU A 163 -14.92 -56.68 -52.12
C GLU A 163 -15.34 -56.72 -50.63
N GLY A 164 -14.95 -55.69 -49.86
CA GLY A 164 -15.24 -55.52 -48.45
C GLY A 164 -14.18 -56.08 -47.49
N LEU A 165 -13.04 -56.58 -47.98
CA LEU A 165 -11.90 -56.96 -47.14
C LEU A 165 -11.18 -55.71 -46.65
N PHE A 166 -10.48 -55.83 -45.52
CA PHE A 166 -9.84 -54.67 -44.92
C PHE A 166 -8.59 -55.02 -44.13
N THR A 167 -7.70 -54.04 -44.04
CA THR A 167 -6.51 -54.05 -43.16
C THR A 167 -6.56 -52.86 -42.22
N GLU A 168 -6.05 -53.04 -41.00
CA GLU A 168 -5.91 -51.97 -40.00
C GLU A 168 -4.46 -51.81 -39.56
N ALA A 169 -4.08 -50.57 -39.30
CA ALA A 169 -2.80 -50.24 -38.68
C ALA A 169 -2.97 -49.07 -37.71
N GLU A 170 -2.16 -49.07 -36.65
CA GLU A 170 -2.18 -48.04 -35.62
C GLU A 170 -0.88 -47.23 -35.63
N THR A 171 -0.96 -45.98 -35.22
CA THR A 171 0.22 -45.17 -34.92
C THR A 171 0.85 -45.67 -33.60
N PRO A 172 2.15 -45.40 -33.37
CA PRO A 172 2.69 -45.31 -32.02
C PRO A 172 1.96 -44.25 -31.18
N LEU A 173 2.28 -44.19 -29.88
CA LEU A 173 1.80 -43.11 -29.00
C LEU A 173 2.33 -41.76 -29.46
N PHE A 174 1.48 -40.75 -29.40
CA PHE A 174 1.80 -39.35 -29.64
C PHE A 174 1.04 -38.46 -28.65
N SER A 175 1.40 -37.19 -28.55
CA SER A 175 0.71 -36.23 -27.69
C SER A 175 -0.04 -35.17 -28.50
N ILE A 176 -1.14 -34.69 -27.94
CA ILE A 176 -1.79 -33.46 -28.37
C ILE A 176 -1.55 -32.43 -27.27
N TYR A 177 -1.06 -31.26 -27.66
CA TYR A 177 -0.82 -30.14 -26.75
C TYR A 177 -1.13 -28.82 -27.47
N ASN A 178 -2.09 -28.06 -26.98
CA ASN A 178 -2.54 -26.79 -27.55
C ASN A 178 -2.39 -25.69 -26.50
N ASN A 179 -1.17 -25.19 -26.37
CA ASN A 179 -0.76 -24.21 -25.35
C ASN A 179 -1.74 -23.03 -25.23
N ASP A 180 -2.42 -22.95 -24.09
CA ASP A 180 -3.30 -21.85 -23.74
C ASP A 180 -2.53 -20.73 -23.02
N ARG A 181 -3.15 -19.55 -22.90
CA ARG A 181 -2.53 -18.41 -22.19
C ARG A 181 -2.87 -18.52 -20.71
N PRO A 182 -1.96 -18.14 -19.80
CA PRO A 182 -2.29 -18.09 -18.38
C PRO A 182 -3.47 -17.15 -18.10
N GLU A 183 -4.37 -17.57 -17.22
CA GLU A 183 -5.45 -16.75 -16.66
C GLU A 183 -4.96 -16.06 -15.38
N VAL A 184 -5.26 -14.77 -15.23
CA VAL A 184 -4.74 -13.94 -14.14
C VAL A 184 -5.84 -13.07 -13.55
N ASP A 185 -5.99 -13.13 -12.23
CA ASP A 185 -6.86 -12.28 -11.43
C ASP A 185 -6.03 -11.48 -10.42
N LEU A 186 -5.96 -10.17 -10.61
CA LEU A 186 -5.35 -9.26 -9.64
C LEU A 186 -6.35 -8.96 -8.52
N ILE A 187 -5.94 -9.18 -7.26
CA ILE A 187 -6.81 -9.13 -6.08
C ILE A 187 -6.59 -7.84 -5.30
N SER A 188 -5.35 -7.54 -4.92
CA SER A 188 -4.96 -6.36 -4.14
C SER A 188 -3.83 -5.57 -4.82
N PRO A 189 -3.78 -4.24 -4.71
CA PRO A 189 -4.85 -3.37 -4.18
C PRO A 189 -6.14 -3.49 -4.98
N ALA A 190 -7.28 -3.10 -4.41
CA ALA A 190 -8.51 -2.97 -5.17
C ALA A 190 -8.46 -1.72 -6.04
N GLN A 191 -9.35 -1.68 -7.03
CA GLN A 191 -9.50 -0.53 -7.93
C GLN A 191 -9.89 0.71 -7.09
N GLU A 192 -9.15 1.82 -7.24
CA GLU A 192 -9.36 3.07 -6.49
C GLU A 192 -9.02 3.05 -4.99
N ASP A 193 -8.33 2.02 -4.50
CA ASP A 193 -7.84 2.01 -3.12
C ASP A 193 -6.88 3.17 -2.84
N THR A 194 -6.78 3.58 -1.57
CA THR A 194 -5.72 4.46 -1.08
C THR A 194 -4.80 3.65 -0.18
N VAL A 195 -3.50 3.62 -0.52
CA VAL A 195 -2.49 2.81 0.16
C VAL A 195 -1.31 3.68 0.62
N THR A 196 -0.55 3.18 1.60
CA THR A 196 0.57 3.89 2.21
C THR A 196 1.63 2.91 2.70
N GLY A 197 2.90 3.33 2.77
CA GLY A 197 3.95 2.51 3.36
C GLY A 197 4.31 1.27 2.53
N GLU A 198 4.30 0.10 3.16
CA GLU A 198 4.50 -1.18 2.48
C GLU A 198 3.15 -1.74 2.00
N VAL A 199 3.01 -1.93 0.69
CA VAL A 199 1.78 -2.36 0.04
C VAL A 199 1.95 -3.78 -0.51
N GLU A 200 1.10 -4.69 -0.08
CA GLU A 200 1.09 -6.06 -0.60
C GLU A 200 0.17 -6.15 -1.84
N ILE A 201 0.79 -6.34 -3.00
CA ILE A 201 0.10 -6.62 -4.26
C ILE A 201 -0.16 -8.13 -4.31
N THR A 202 -1.40 -8.55 -4.49
CA THR A 202 -1.77 -9.98 -4.48
C THR A 202 -2.60 -10.36 -5.69
N TRP A 203 -2.46 -11.60 -6.15
CA TRP A 203 -3.12 -12.12 -7.34
C TRP A 203 -3.33 -13.63 -7.24
N SER A 204 -4.14 -14.17 -8.15
CA SER A 204 -4.17 -15.60 -8.49
C SER A 204 -3.92 -15.77 -9.98
N ALA A 205 -3.09 -16.74 -10.33
CA ALA A 205 -2.82 -17.11 -11.72
C ALA A 205 -2.91 -18.63 -11.87
N SER A 206 -3.44 -19.08 -13.00
CA SER A 206 -3.58 -20.49 -13.35
C SER A 206 -3.40 -20.68 -14.84
N ASP A 207 -2.90 -21.85 -15.22
CA ASP A 207 -2.78 -22.28 -16.60
C ASP A 207 -3.29 -23.73 -16.69
N GLN A 208 -3.80 -24.12 -17.86
CA GLN A 208 -4.39 -25.45 -18.04
C GLN A 208 -3.30 -26.52 -18.18
N GLU A 209 -2.16 -26.17 -18.79
CA GLU A 209 -1.09 -27.10 -19.07
C GLU A 209 0.07 -27.00 -18.07
N ASP A 210 0.32 -25.81 -17.52
CA ASP A 210 1.38 -25.57 -16.55
C ASP A 210 0.84 -25.43 -15.12
N PRO A 211 1.48 -26.08 -14.12
CA PRO A 211 1.13 -25.85 -12.73
C PRO A 211 1.42 -24.40 -12.32
N ALA A 212 0.58 -23.84 -11.44
CA ALA A 212 0.62 -22.42 -11.11
C ALA A 212 1.99 -21.95 -10.59
N GLU A 213 2.74 -22.81 -9.89
CA GLU A 213 4.10 -22.54 -9.39
C GLU A 213 5.19 -22.48 -10.46
N GLU A 214 4.94 -22.98 -11.67
CA GLU A 214 5.88 -22.93 -12.80
C GLU A 214 5.70 -21.68 -13.68
N LEU A 215 4.60 -20.94 -13.48
CA LEU A 215 4.38 -19.66 -14.13
C LEU A 215 5.34 -18.59 -13.58
N THR A 216 5.79 -17.69 -14.45
CA THR A 216 6.55 -16.48 -14.04
C THR A 216 5.76 -15.21 -14.34
N TYR A 217 6.10 -14.11 -13.68
CA TYR A 217 5.42 -12.83 -13.89
C TYR A 217 6.39 -11.65 -14.04
N ASP A 218 5.93 -10.68 -14.82
CA ASP A 218 6.49 -9.34 -14.87
C ASP A 218 5.50 -8.36 -14.23
N LEU A 219 6.02 -7.48 -13.36
CA LEU A 219 5.22 -6.45 -12.70
C LEU A 219 5.81 -5.07 -12.99
N TYR A 220 4.94 -4.17 -13.42
CA TYR A 220 5.27 -2.81 -13.78
C TYR A 220 4.35 -1.82 -13.05
N TYR A 221 4.81 -0.58 -12.94
CA TYR A 221 4.01 0.54 -12.46
C TYR A 221 4.16 1.77 -13.38
N MET A 222 3.24 2.71 -13.27
CA MET A 222 3.26 3.97 -13.99
C MET A 222 2.57 5.03 -13.12
N PHE A 223 3.22 6.17 -12.92
CA PHE A 223 2.62 7.32 -12.26
C PHE A 223 1.73 8.10 -13.25
N GLU A 224 0.71 8.81 -12.79
CA GLU A 224 -0.27 9.48 -13.66
C GLU A 224 0.32 10.46 -14.68
N SER A 225 1.47 11.07 -14.39
CA SER A 225 2.18 11.96 -15.31
C SER A 225 3.18 11.26 -16.23
N ASP A 226 3.42 9.97 -16.03
CA ASP A 226 4.34 9.18 -16.86
C ASP A 226 3.70 8.82 -18.21
N THR A 227 4.55 8.49 -19.18
CA THR A 227 4.13 8.03 -20.52
C THR A 227 4.67 6.63 -20.85
N PHE A 228 5.39 6.01 -19.92
CA PHE A 228 5.99 4.70 -20.07
C PHE A 228 5.94 3.94 -18.75
N TRP A 229 5.84 2.61 -18.86
CA TRP A 229 5.88 1.70 -17.72
C TRP A 229 7.29 1.63 -17.12
N LYS A 230 7.37 1.67 -15.80
CA LYS A 230 8.56 1.40 -15.00
C LYS A 230 8.47 -0.02 -14.44
N THR A 231 9.58 -0.72 -14.39
CA THR A 231 9.65 -2.10 -13.92
C THR A 231 9.72 -2.14 -12.39
N LEU A 232 8.87 -2.94 -11.75
CA LEU A 232 9.08 -3.39 -10.37
C LEU A 232 9.93 -4.66 -10.37
N THR A 233 9.50 -5.68 -11.13
CA THR A 233 10.26 -6.91 -11.31
C THR A 233 9.96 -7.60 -12.64
N LEU A 234 10.81 -8.54 -13.06
CA LEU A 234 10.71 -9.31 -14.29
C LEU A 234 11.03 -10.77 -14.03
N ASP A 235 10.29 -11.66 -14.69
CA ASP A 235 10.56 -13.11 -14.72
C ASP A 235 10.68 -13.75 -13.33
N GLU A 236 9.86 -13.28 -12.38
CA GLU A 236 9.83 -13.83 -11.02
C GLU A 236 8.84 -15.01 -10.93
N PRO A 237 9.13 -16.03 -10.11
CA PRO A 237 8.23 -17.17 -9.95
C PRO A 237 6.92 -16.75 -9.29
N ASN A 238 5.82 -17.40 -9.65
CA ASN A 238 4.51 -17.13 -9.07
C ASN A 238 4.45 -17.47 -7.57
N THR A 239 4.52 -16.45 -6.72
CA THR A 239 4.37 -16.57 -5.25
C THR A 239 2.99 -16.13 -4.75
N GLY A 240 2.13 -15.61 -5.64
CA GLY A 240 0.82 -15.05 -5.31
C GLY A 240 0.84 -13.62 -4.72
N SER A 241 2.02 -13.06 -4.46
CA SER A 241 2.16 -11.73 -3.85
C SER A 241 3.50 -11.06 -4.11
N TYR A 242 3.50 -9.72 -4.16
CA TYR A 242 4.69 -8.85 -4.19
C TYR A 242 4.54 -7.72 -3.16
N LEU A 243 5.54 -7.55 -2.30
CA LEU A 243 5.57 -6.46 -1.32
C LEU A 243 6.27 -5.23 -1.92
N TRP A 244 5.56 -4.12 -2.02
CA TRP A 244 6.06 -2.87 -2.60
C TRP A 244 6.15 -1.76 -1.54
N ASP A 245 7.36 -1.27 -1.27
CA ASP A 245 7.57 -0.07 -0.44
C ASP A 245 7.32 1.21 -1.26
N THR A 246 6.23 1.92 -0.95
CA THR A 246 5.84 3.16 -1.62
C THR A 246 6.46 4.41 -1.02
N THR A 247 7.17 4.30 0.11
CA THR A 247 7.73 5.47 0.84
C THR A 247 8.93 6.10 0.15
N GLN A 248 9.57 5.38 -0.77
CA GLN A 248 10.79 5.80 -1.47
C GLN A 248 10.52 6.19 -2.94
N LEU A 249 9.25 6.35 -3.33
CA LEU A 249 8.89 6.72 -4.70
C LEU A 249 9.27 8.17 -4.98
N SER A 250 10.10 8.37 -6.00
CA SER A 250 10.58 9.70 -6.38
C SER A 250 9.48 10.63 -6.91
N GLU A 251 8.39 10.06 -7.39
CA GLU A 251 7.22 10.76 -7.92
C GLU A 251 6.30 11.27 -6.80
N GLY A 252 6.43 10.74 -5.59
CA GLY A 252 5.61 11.11 -4.43
C GLY A 252 4.19 10.57 -4.49
N ASP A 253 3.27 11.27 -3.83
CA ASP A 253 1.87 10.86 -3.73
C ASP A 253 1.07 11.15 -4.99
N GLY A 254 0.06 10.33 -5.25
CA GLY A 254 -0.83 10.48 -6.39
C GLY A 254 -1.35 9.15 -6.94
N ILE A 255 -1.82 9.16 -8.18
CA ILE A 255 -2.40 7.97 -8.81
C ILE A 255 -1.31 7.15 -9.49
N TYR A 256 -1.24 5.89 -9.09
CA TYR A 256 -0.38 4.88 -9.68
C TYR A 256 -1.22 3.83 -10.39
N THR A 257 -0.76 3.39 -11.55
CA THR A 257 -1.30 2.22 -12.24
C THR A 257 -0.26 1.11 -12.23
N ILE A 258 -0.63 -0.11 -11.84
CA ILE A 258 0.20 -1.31 -11.97
C ILE A 258 -0.26 -2.13 -13.17
N LYS A 259 0.66 -2.90 -13.74
CA LYS A 259 0.45 -3.83 -14.84
C LYS A 259 1.13 -5.15 -14.53
N LEU A 260 0.38 -6.22 -14.58
CA LEU A 260 0.81 -7.58 -14.30
C LEU A 260 0.63 -8.44 -15.56
N VAL A 261 1.67 -9.19 -15.92
CA VAL A 261 1.69 -10.10 -17.06
C VAL A 261 2.34 -11.40 -16.63
N PHE A 262 1.67 -12.52 -16.83
CA PHE A 262 2.20 -13.86 -16.56
C PHE A 262 2.75 -14.51 -17.83
N LYS A 263 3.70 -15.41 -17.67
CA LYS A 263 4.28 -16.25 -18.74
C LYS A 263 4.26 -17.70 -18.29
N ASP A 264 3.87 -18.56 -19.21
CA ASP A 264 3.93 -20.01 -19.04
C ASP A 264 5.35 -20.56 -19.28
N THR A 265 5.55 -21.87 -19.16
CA THR A 265 6.87 -22.49 -19.32
C THR A 265 7.41 -22.45 -20.76
N ARG A 266 6.55 -22.12 -21.72
CA ARG A 266 6.85 -22.02 -23.16
C ARG A 266 6.92 -20.56 -23.64
N GLY A 267 6.72 -19.61 -22.74
CA GLY A 267 6.81 -18.17 -22.96
C GLY A 267 5.55 -17.52 -23.55
N LEU A 268 4.39 -18.18 -23.54
CA LEU A 268 3.13 -17.54 -23.93
C LEU A 268 2.64 -16.65 -22.78
N GLU A 269 2.34 -15.39 -23.11
CA GLU A 269 1.97 -14.40 -22.11
C GLU A 269 0.46 -14.37 -21.85
N SER A 270 0.04 -14.15 -20.60
CA SER A 270 -1.34 -13.88 -20.22
C SER A 270 -1.88 -12.62 -20.89
N ASP A 271 -3.20 -12.42 -20.83
CA ASP A 271 -3.73 -11.07 -21.03
C ASP A 271 -3.15 -10.10 -20.01
N THR A 272 -3.00 -8.85 -20.43
CA THR A 272 -2.47 -7.79 -19.57
C THR A 272 -3.53 -7.35 -18.58
N VAL A 273 -3.24 -7.48 -17.28
CA VAL A 273 -4.11 -6.99 -16.20
C VAL A 273 -3.53 -5.70 -15.66
N THR A 274 -4.37 -4.65 -15.56
CA THR A 274 -3.98 -3.37 -14.96
C THR A 274 -4.88 -3.01 -13.79
N ARG A 275 -4.36 -2.15 -12.92
CA ARG A 275 -5.11 -1.57 -11.81
C ARG A 275 -4.58 -0.21 -11.44
N TYR A 276 -5.46 0.74 -11.15
CA TYR A 276 -5.04 2.02 -10.59
C TYR A 276 -5.54 2.20 -9.15
N PHE A 277 -4.72 2.87 -8.35
CA PHE A 277 -4.98 3.20 -6.95
C PHE A 277 -4.17 4.45 -6.58
N THR A 278 -4.49 5.05 -5.45
CA THR A 278 -3.80 6.22 -4.92
C THR A 278 -2.75 5.77 -3.91
N VAL A 279 -1.52 6.23 -4.09
CA VAL A 279 -0.48 6.15 -3.06
C VAL A 279 -0.50 7.49 -2.31
N TYR A 280 -0.60 7.41 -0.99
CA TYR A 280 -0.55 8.56 -0.09
C TYR A 280 0.35 8.25 1.11
N ASN A 281 1.56 8.80 1.13
CA ASN A 281 2.54 8.66 2.20
C ASN A 281 2.64 9.98 2.96
N PRO A 282 1.79 10.20 3.98
CA PRO A 282 1.63 11.52 4.57
C PRO A 282 2.90 12.03 5.25
N ASP A 283 3.25 13.27 4.92
CA ASP A 283 4.37 14.00 5.48
C ASP A 283 4.01 14.62 6.85
N GLU A 284 5.00 14.79 7.73
CA GLU A 284 4.75 15.50 8.99
C GLU A 284 4.53 17.00 8.75
N PRO A 285 3.54 17.63 9.43
CA PRO A 285 3.37 19.08 9.34
C PRO A 285 4.60 19.80 9.91
N GLY A 286 5.02 20.91 9.32
CA GLY A 286 6.19 21.68 9.77
C GLY A 286 5.82 22.83 10.70
N ILE A 287 6.70 23.15 11.67
CA ILE A 287 6.64 24.37 12.50
C ILE A 287 7.90 25.21 12.25
N THR A 288 7.73 26.48 11.89
CA THR A 288 8.81 27.43 11.64
C THR A 288 8.59 28.74 12.39
N ASN A 289 9.69 29.46 12.65
CA ASN A 289 9.70 30.75 13.35
C ASN A 289 8.93 30.82 14.69
N PRO A 290 8.94 29.78 15.55
CA PRO A 290 8.35 29.93 16.87
C PRO A 290 9.16 30.94 17.69
N SER A 291 8.49 31.91 18.33
CA SER A 291 9.16 32.85 19.24
C SER A 291 8.36 33.05 20.52
N GLY A 292 9.06 33.00 21.65
CA GLY A 292 8.47 33.25 22.97
C GLY A 292 8.60 34.72 23.39
N PRO A 293 7.99 35.10 24.52
CA PRO A 293 8.20 36.40 25.14
C PRO A 293 9.69 36.61 25.49
N SER A 294 10.18 37.83 25.34
CA SER A 294 11.58 38.20 25.61
C SER A 294 11.87 38.49 27.09
N GLY A 295 10.86 38.47 27.95
CA GLY A 295 10.95 38.75 29.38
C GLY A 295 9.79 38.15 30.16
N PRO A 296 9.64 38.50 31.45
CA PRO A 296 8.51 38.09 32.27
C PRO A 296 7.18 38.48 31.63
N VAL A 297 6.18 37.62 31.81
CA VAL A 297 4.82 37.77 31.33
C VAL A 297 3.91 38.10 32.49
N GLU A 298 3.13 39.17 32.31
CA GLU A 298 2.03 39.54 33.19
C GLU A 298 0.72 39.23 32.46
N LYS A 299 -0.09 38.34 33.04
CA LYS A 299 -1.47 38.01 32.63
C LYS A 299 -1.62 37.41 31.24
N ILE A 300 -1.26 38.09 30.15
CA ILE A 300 -1.43 37.61 28.77
C ILE A 300 -0.13 37.78 27.97
N THR A 301 0.23 36.76 27.20
CA THR A 301 1.28 36.84 26.17
C THR A 301 0.82 36.23 24.86
N THR A 302 1.45 36.61 23.74
CA THR A 302 1.20 35.99 22.43
C THR A 302 2.37 35.11 22.05
N LEU A 303 2.07 33.86 21.71
CA LEU A 303 3.02 32.91 21.16
C LEU A 303 2.82 32.80 19.64
N PRO A 304 3.64 33.42 18.79
CA PRO A 304 3.60 33.24 17.34
C PRO A 304 4.42 32.02 16.87
N TRP A 305 3.95 31.40 15.79
CA TRP A 305 4.65 30.37 15.01
C TRP A 305 4.11 30.35 13.58
N THR A 306 4.76 29.65 12.65
CA THR A 306 4.18 29.35 11.34
C THR A 306 4.09 27.84 11.19
N ALA A 307 2.89 27.32 11.02
CA ALA A 307 2.71 25.91 10.67
C ALA A 307 2.29 25.74 9.21
N TYR A 308 2.77 24.68 8.58
CA TYR A 308 2.46 24.31 7.20
C TYR A 308 2.40 22.79 7.08
N ASP A 309 1.67 22.31 6.08
CA ASP A 309 1.65 20.89 5.72
C ASP A 309 2.31 20.73 4.34
N PRO A 310 3.30 19.84 4.16
CA PRO A 310 3.84 19.51 2.85
C PRO A 310 2.83 18.82 1.93
N ASP A 311 1.84 18.11 2.48
CA ASP A 311 0.91 17.29 1.71
C ASP A 311 -0.12 18.16 0.95
N PRO A 312 -0.10 18.15 -0.40
CA PRO A 312 -0.91 19.07 -1.20
C PRO A 312 -2.41 18.74 -1.23
N PHE A 313 -2.79 17.54 -0.77
CA PHE A 313 -4.16 17.03 -0.82
C PHE A 313 -4.95 17.25 0.47
N GLU A 314 -4.31 17.79 1.50
CA GLU A 314 -4.90 18.17 2.78
C GLU A 314 -5.79 19.41 2.59
N THR A 315 -7.10 19.19 2.53
CA THR A 315 -8.07 20.31 2.51
C THR A 315 -8.42 20.82 3.91
N ASP A 316 -8.05 20.05 4.94
CA ASP A 316 -8.33 20.40 6.32
C ASP A 316 -7.28 21.40 6.86
N SER A 317 -7.77 22.28 7.72
CA SER A 317 -6.88 23.23 8.39
C SER A 317 -6.19 22.52 9.54
N LEU A 318 -4.84 22.57 9.57
CA LEU A 318 -4.01 22.11 10.68
C LEU A 318 -4.64 22.49 12.03
N LYS A 319 -4.67 21.54 12.97
CA LYS A 319 -5.14 21.76 14.33
C LYS A 319 -4.00 21.85 15.31
N VAL A 320 -4.24 22.54 16.41
CA VAL A 320 -3.24 22.81 17.44
C VAL A 320 -3.75 22.40 18.82
N TRP A 321 -2.88 21.75 19.58
CA TRP A 321 -3.05 21.49 21.01
C TRP A 321 -1.92 22.17 21.76
N ILE A 322 -2.25 22.86 22.85
CA ILE A 322 -1.27 23.56 23.67
C ILE A 322 -1.27 22.98 25.08
N TYR A 323 -0.07 22.67 25.55
CA TYR A 323 0.18 22.15 26.88
C TYR A 323 1.19 23.04 27.60
N TYR A 324 1.16 23.05 28.92
CA TYR A 324 2.15 23.73 29.74
C TYR A 324 2.61 22.83 30.87
N LYS A 325 3.80 23.10 31.43
CA LYS A 325 4.25 22.50 32.68
C LYS A 325 5.16 23.48 33.43
N GLY A 326 5.06 23.48 34.75
CA GLY A 326 6.02 24.17 35.62
C GLY A 326 7.29 23.34 35.83
N GLU A 327 8.12 23.74 36.79
CA GLU A 327 9.38 23.05 37.11
C GLU A 327 9.18 21.64 37.68
N GLU A 328 8.18 21.47 38.56
CA GLU A 328 7.82 20.20 39.18
C GLU A 328 6.41 19.80 38.72
N GLY A 329 6.30 19.10 37.58
CA GLY A 329 4.99 18.67 37.07
C GLY A 329 5.00 17.96 35.72
N GLY A 330 3.87 17.34 35.39
CA GLY A 330 3.58 16.81 34.06
C GLY A 330 2.99 17.87 33.13
N TRP A 331 2.86 17.54 31.85
CA TRP A 331 2.17 18.38 30.88
C TRP A 331 0.67 18.48 31.22
N MET A 332 0.18 19.71 31.31
CA MET A 332 -1.21 20.07 31.54
C MET A 332 -1.77 20.78 30.30
N ALA A 333 -3.02 20.50 29.94
CA ALA A 333 -3.68 21.18 28.84
C ALA A 333 -3.93 22.66 29.17
N VAL A 334 -3.58 23.56 28.24
CA VAL A 334 -4.02 24.96 28.32
C VAL A 334 -5.52 25.01 28.01
N ASP A 335 -6.29 25.68 28.87
CA ASP A 335 -7.74 25.77 28.72
C ASP A 335 -8.12 26.46 27.39
N GLY A 336 -9.13 25.92 26.71
CA GLY A 336 -9.56 26.41 25.39
C GLY A 336 -8.58 26.17 24.23
N ALA A 337 -7.45 25.49 24.43
CA ALA A 337 -6.38 25.32 23.43
C ALA A 337 -6.22 23.87 22.94
N GLN A 338 -7.30 23.08 22.91
CA GLN A 338 -7.27 21.67 22.51
C GLN A 338 -7.98 21.49 21.17
N GLY A 339 -7.24 21.11 20.12
CA GLY A 339 -7.77 20.91 18.77
C GLY A 339 -8.28 22.19 18.10
N ILE A 340 -7.67 23.34 18.41
CA ILE A 340 -8.05 24.63 17.81
C ILE A 340 -7.53 24.72 16.37
N VAL A 341 -8.18 25.50 15.52
CA VAL A 341 -7.66 25.80 14.17
C VAL A 341 -6.34 26.56 14.29
N ASN A 342 -5.34 26.16 13.52
CA ASN A 342 -4.06 26.88 13.46
C ASN A 342 -4.27 28.32 12.94
N THR A 343 -3.99 29.30 13.79
CA THR A 343 -3.98 30.73 13.44
C THR A 343 -2.58 31.32 13.38
N ASN A 344 -1.52 30.49 13.40
CA ASN A 344 -0.11 30.90 13.45
C ASN A 344 0.26 31.76 14.68
N GLN A 345 -0.60 31.80 15.68
CA GLN A 345 -0.35 32.42 16.97
C GLN A 345 -1.42 31.99 17.97
N PHE A 346 -1.09 32.07 19.26
CA PHE A 346 -2.03 31.87 20.36
C PHE A 346 -1.83 32.92 21.45
N GLN A 347 -2.93 33.47 21.97
CA GLN A 347 -2.92 34.31 23.16
C GLN A 347 -3.00 33.42 24.40
N LEU A 348 -1.87 33.30 25.09
CA LEU A 348 -1.76 32.55 26.33
C LEU A 348 -2.12 33.45 27.51
N ASP A 349 -3.21 33.11 28.20
CA ASP A 349 -3.60 33.72 29.47
C ASP A 349 -2.97 32.92 30.63
N VAL A 350 -2.03 33.57 31.32
CA VAL A 350 -1.32 33.08 32.50
C VAL A 350 -1.81 33.75 33.78
N SER A 351 -2.91 34.52 33.76
CA SER A 351 -3.37 35.29 34.93
C SER A 351 -3.66 34.43 36.17
N ASN A 352 -4.02 33.16 35.97
CA ASN A 352 -4.28 32.21 37.06
C ASN A 352 -3.10 31.26 37.32
N TRP A 353 -1.95 31.48 36.68
CA TRP A 353 -0.76 30.67 36.90
C TRP A 353 0.05 31.30 38.04
N ALA A 354 0.63 30.46 38.90
CA ALA A 354 1.54 30.93 39.93
C ALA A 354 2.83 31.48 39.29
N ASP A 355 3.48 32.42 39.95
CA ASP A 355 4.78 32.93 39.52
C ASP A 355 5.81 31.80 39.41
N GLY A 356 6.64 31.88 38.37
CA GLY A 356 7.66 30.86 38.11
C GLY A 356 7.98 30.69 36.64
N ASN A 357 8.80 29.68 36.35
CA ASN A 357 9.21 29.34 34.99
C ASN A 357 8.41 28.16 34.45
N TYR A 358 7.90 28.32 33.23
CA TYR A 358 7.06 27.34 32.57
C TYR A 358 7.63 26.97 31.20
N GLN A 359 7.42 25.72 30.82
CA GLN A 359 7.55 25.27 29.44
C GLN A 359 6.18 25.19 28.82
N VAL A 360 6.02 25.70 27.59
CA VAL A 360 4.77 25.60 26.83
C VAL A 360 5.04 24.82 25.56
N LYS A 361 4.27 23.76 25.33
CA LYS A 361 4.37 22.91 24.16
C LYS A 361 3.18 23.12 23.24
N ILE A 362 3.46 23.32 21.95
CA ILE A 362 2.46 23.26 20.90
C ILE A 362 2.61 21.94 20.16
N VAL A 363 1.49 21.30 19.83
CA VAL A 363 1.41 20.12 18.97
C VAL A 363 0.51 20.50 17.81
N VAL A 364 1.04 20.44 16.60
CA VAL A 364 0.32 20.67 15.35
C VAL A 364 0.02 19.31 14.72
N SER A 365 -1.20 19.13 14.23
CA SER A 365 -1.68 17.90 13.58
C SER A 365 -2.35 18.26 12.27
N ASP A 366 -2.13 17.44 11.25
CA ASP A 366 -2.85 17.49 9.98
C ASP A 366 -4.33 17.07 10.14
N CYS A 367 -4.61 16.22 11.14
CA CYS A 367 -5.92 15.66 11.48
C CYS A 367 -6.47 14.67 10.46
N GLN A 368 -5.60 14.00 9.71
CA GLN A 368 -6.02 12.86 8.90
C GLN A 368 -6.56 11.73 9.76
N GLU A 369 -7.35 10.84 9.16
CA GLU A 369 -7.95 9.74 9.88
C GLU A 369 -6.95 8.61 10.16
N GLY A 370 -7.06 8.00 11.35
CA GLY A 370 -6.35 6.77 11.68
C GLY A 370 -4.83 6.88 11.59
N GLU A 371 -4.21 6.01 10.80
CA GLU A 371 -2.76 5.90 10.65
C GLU A 371 -2.15 6.98 9.76
N PHE A 372 -2.99 7.79 9.09
CA PHE A 372 -2.53 8.89 8.26
C PHE A 372 -2.21 10.15 9.07
N ASN A 373 -2.76 10.30 10.29
CA ASN A 373 -2.54 11.48 11.11
C ASN A 373 -1.06 11.66 11.44
N ARG A 374 -0.47 12.79 11.08
CA ARG A 374 0.88 13.19 11.48
C ARG A 374 0.83 14.37 12.42
N THR A 375 1.82 14.42 13.32
CA THR A 375 1.94 15.49 14.31
C THR A 375 3.37 15.96 14.47
N THR A 376 3.54 17.26 14.64
CA THR A 376 4.82 17.88 15.01
C THR A 376 4.66 18.72 16.25
N GLU A 377 5.68 18.73 17.12
CA GLU A 377 5.65 19.52 18.34
C GLU A 377 6.81 20.51 18.44
N TYR A 378 6.56 21.63 19.13
CA TYR A 378 7.58 22.60 19.52
C TYR A 378 7.38 23.01 20.98
N VAL A 379 8.48 23.14 21.72
CA VAL A 379 8.47 23.57 23.12
C VAL A 379 9.11 24.94 23.26
N PHE A 380 8.33 25.91 23.71
CA PHE A 380 8.81 27.17 24.28
C PHE A 380 9.40 26.87 25.66
N PRO A 381 10.72 26.96 25.85
CA PRO A 381 11.36 26.36 27.02
C PRO A 381 11.38 27.25 28.27
N ASN A 382 11.06 28.55 28.15
CA ASN A 382 11.29 29.53 29.22
C ASN A 382 10.26 30.66 29.20
N ILE A 383 9.04 30.36 29.63
CA ILE A 383 7.97 31.34 29.86
C ILE A 383 7.99 31.71 31.35
N ILE A 384 8.52 32.89 31.66
CA ILE A 384 8.59 33.39 33.04
C ILE A 384 7.27 34.13 33.34
N VAL A 385 6.49 33.64 34.30
CA VAL A 385 5.28 34.30 34.80
C VAL A 385 5.64 35.09 36.06
N ASP A 386 5.26 36.36 36.11
CA ASP A 386 5.41 37.28 37.25
C ASP A 386 4.14 38.14 37.32
N ASN A 387 3.06 37.55 37.82
CA ASN A 387 1.78 38.23 37.96
C ASN A 387 1.79 39.06 39.25
N ASN A 388 1.97 40.37 39.13
CA ASN A 388 1.91 41.27 40.29
C ASN A 388 0.51 41.90 40.43
N ASP A 389 -0.13 41.76 41.58
CA ASP A 389 -1.38 42.43 41.93
C ASP A 389 -1.12 43.51 43.01
N PRO A 390 -1.97 44.55 43.12
CA PRO A 390 -1.77 45.60 44.11
C PRO A 390 -1.94 45.06 45.54
N PRO A 391 -1.24 45.65 46.53
CA PRO A 391 -1.38 45.25 47.91
C PRO A 391 -2.80 45.51 48.41
N THR A 392 -3.27 44.71 49.36
CA THR A 392 -4.54 44.93 50.06
C THR A 392 -4.32 45.84 51.26
N ILE A 393 -5.30 46.69 51.58
CA ILE A 393 -5.29 47.52 52.80
C ILE A 393 -6.70 47.66 53.37
N GLU A 394 -6.84 47.43 54.67
CA GLU A 394 -8.08 47.59 55.43
C GLU A 394 -7.83 48.40 56.70
N LEU A 395 -8.69 49.39 56.97
CA LEU A 395 -8.58 50.23 58.16
C LEU A 395 -9.15 49.49 59.38
N ILE A 396 -8.33 49.25 60.41
CA ILE A 396 -8.72 48.50 61.62
C ILE A 396 -9.20 49.44 62.72
N SER A 397 -8.47 50.53 62.97
CA SER A 397 -8.82 51.53 63.96
C SER A 397 -8.50 52.92 63.45
N ALA A 398 -9.50 53.79 63.52
CA ALA A 398 -9.40 55.22 63.28
C ALA A 398 -9.97 55.99 64.48
N PRO A 399 -9.66 57.28 64.61
CA PRO A 399 -10.16 58.12 65.69
C PRO A 399 -11.69 58.18 65.66
N ASP A 400 -12.32 58.23 66.82
CA ASP A 400 -13.78 58.37 66.88
C ASP A 400 -14.19 59.70 66.20
N PRO A 401 -15.03 59.65 65.15
CA PRO A 401 -15.50 60.83 64.44
C PRO A 401 -16.21 61.85 65.33
N LEU A 402 -16.76 61.40 66.47
CA LEU A 402 -17.55 62.21 67.39
C LEU A 402 -16.76 62.68 68.61
N ALA A 403 -15.49 62.27 68.74
CA ALA A 403 -14.62 62.70 69.84
C ALA A 403 -13.83 63.96 69.47
N ASN A 404 -13.62 64.85 70.45
CA ASN A 404 -12.65 65.92 70.34
C ASN A 404 -11.25 65.32 70.55
N ASN A 405 -10.67 64.78 69.49
CA ASN A 405 -9.35 64.14 69.55
C ASN A 405 -8.28 65.20 69.81
N THR A 406 -7.38 64.95 70.77
CA THR A 406 -6.31 65.90 71.16
C THR A 406 -4.98 65.17 71.33
N GLY A 407 -3.88 65.78 70.90
CA GLY A 407 -2.54 65.24 71.12
C GLY A 407 -2.22 64.07 70.21
N ASP A 408 -1.85 62.92 70.78
CA ASP A 408 -1.42 61.74 70.02
C ASP A 408 -2.63 60.90 69.57
N ILE A 409 -2.82 60.83 68.26
CA ILE A 409 -3.88 60.08 67.59
C ILE A 409 -3.29 58.81 66.98
N THR A 410 -3.90 57.65 67.25
CA THR A 410 -3.41 56.35 66.73
C THR A 410 -4.26 55.86 65.56
N PHE A 411 -3.58 55.45 64.49
CA PHE A 411 -4.16 54.73 63.35
C PHE A 411 -3.61 53.31 63.33
N SER A 412 -4.46 52.33 63.06
CA SER A 412 -4.04 50.96 62.74
C SER A 412 -4.81 50.43 61.54
N TRP A 413 -4.11 49.68 60.71
CA TRP A 413 -4.64 49.05 59.51
C TRP A 413 -4.14 47.60 59.44
N ASP A 414 -4.70 46.82 58.54
CA ASP A 414 -4.13 45.56 58.08
C ASP A 414 -3.80 45.72 56.61
N GLY A 415 -2.70 45.12 56.18
CA GLY A 415 -2.27 45.23 54.79
C GLY A 415 -1.27 44.16 54.43
N SER A 416 -1.49 43.57 53.26
CA SER A 416 -0.67 42.48 52.75
C SER A 416 -0.71 42.45 51.23
N ASP A 417 0.39 42.05 50.63
CA ASP A 417 0.46 41.82 49.19
C ASP A 417 -0.01 40.41 48.85
N PRO A 418 -0.88 40.20 47.84
CA PRO A 418 -1.36 38.86 47.49
C PRO A 418 -0.23 37.90 47.09
N GLU A 419 0.85 38.39 46.49
CA GLU A 419 2.04 37.62 46.13
C GLU A 419 3.09 37.56 47.26
N GLY A 420 2.77 38.12 48.43
CA GLY A 420 3.65 38.13 49.60
C GLY A 420 4.87 39.05 49.45
N LYS A 421 4.84 40.01 48.52
CA LYS A 421 5.88 41.05 48.42
C LYS A 421 5.81 41.98 49.63
N ASP A 422 6.95 42.58 49.99
CA ASP A 422 6.99 43.55 51.09
C ASP A 422 6.13 44.77 50.75
N VAL A 423 5.38 45.28 51.74
CA VAL A 423 4.51 46.46 51.61
C VAL A 423 5.04 47.61 52.46
N HIS A 424 5.02 48.81 51.89
CA HIS A 424 5.30 50.06 52.58
C HIS A 424 4.05 50.93 52.66
N TYR A 425 3.92 51.68 53.76
CA TYR A 425 2.76 52.55 53.98
C TYR A 425 3.16 54.04 54.03
N ALA A 426 2.32 54.88 53.42
CA ALA A 426 2.41 56.33 53.48
C ALA A 426 1.10 56.96 53.95
N LEU A 427 1.15 57.84 54.95
CA LEU A 427 -0.02 58.55 55.47
C LEU A 427 -0.02 60.02 55.06
N TYR A 428 -1.19 60.48 54.66
CA TYR A 428 -1.46 61.87 54.29
C TYR A 428 -2.70 62.35 55.01
N TYR A 429 -2.79 63.65 55.29
CA TYR A 429 -3.97 64.27 55.87
C TYR A 429 -4.47 65.42 55.01
N ARG A 430 -5.71 65.82 55.22
CA ARG A 430 -6.27 67.07 54.70
C ARG A 430 -7.38 67.58 55.60
N PRO A 431 -7.66 68.89 55.65
CA PRO A 431 -8.93 69.37 56.17
C PRO A 431 -10.09 68.69 55.43
N ALA A 432 -11.12 68.28 56.17
CA ALA A 432 -12.22 67.50 55.61
C ALA A 432 -12.90 68.27 54.46
N GLY A 433 -13.03 67.62 53.32
CA GLY A 433 -13.67 68.21 52.13
C GLY A 433 -12.81 69.18 51.30
N THR A 434 -11.52 69.35 51.62
CA THR A 434 -10.59 70.12 50.76
C THR A 434 -9.86 69.23 49.76
N ASP A 435 -9.33 69.83 48.69
CA ASP A 435 -8.41 69.16 47.77
C ASP A 435 -6.96 69.30 48.25
N GLY A 436 -6.11 68.34 47.86
CA GLY A 436 -4.69 68.34 48.20
C GLY A 436 -4.39 67.58 49.50
N TRP A 437 -3.72 66.45 49.36
CA TRP A 437 -3.24 65.64 50.47
C TRP A 437 -1.89 66.15 50.96
N ILE A 438 -1.77 66.38 52.26
CA ILE A 438 -0.54 66.84 52.92
C ILE A 438 0.15 65.63 53.56
N PRO A 439 1.44 65.38 53.31
CA PRO A 439 2.15 64.25 53.92
C PRO A 439 2.23 64.41 55.45
N ILE A 440 1.94 63.34 56.19
CA ILE A 440 2.20 63.30 57.63
C ILE A 440 3.70 63.05 57.85
N THR A 441 4.37 64.01 58.51
CA THR A 441 5.80 63.90 58.82
C THR A 441 6.10 62.64 59.61
N GLY A 442 7.08 61.85 59.15
CA GLY A 442 7.47 60.59 59.77
C GLY A 442 6.65 59.36 59.33
N ALA A 443 5.65 59.53 58.46
CA ALA A 443 4.72 58.47 58.07
C ALA A 443 4.74 58.14 56.57
N LEU A 444 5.85 58.39 55.84
CA LEU A 444 5.91 58.25 54.37
C LEU A 444 6.51 56.94 53.86
N LYS A 445 7.05 56.10 54.75
CA LYS A 445 7.62 54.79 54.40
C LYS A 445 7.64 53.88 55.62
N LEU A 446 6.46 53.54 56.12
CA LEU A 446 6.30 52.65 57.27
C LEU A 446 6.33 51.19 56.83
N THR A 447 6.91 50.33 57.65
CA THR A 447 6.81 48.87 57.54
C THR A 447 5.92 48.27 58.65
N THR A 448 5.39 49.12 59.52
CA THR A 448 4.47 48.77 60.59
C THR A 448 3.04 49.07 60.17
N THR A 449 2.09 48.35 60.75
CA THR A 449 0.64 48.48 60.48
C THR A 449 -0.08 49.42 61.46
N SER A 450 0.68 50.27 62.15
CA SER A 450 0.14 51.30 63.04
C SER A 450 1.03 52.53 63.03
N PHE A 451 0.42 53.70 63.23
CA PHE A 451 1.12 54.98 63.36
C PHE A 451 0.47 55.88 64.40
N ILE A 452 1.28 56.60 65.17
CA ILE A 452 0.82 57.60 66.14
C ILE A 452 1.15 58.98 65.57
N TRP A 453 0.11 59.77 65.31
CA TRP A 453 0.22 61.13 64.82
C TRP A 453 0.02 62.15 65.94
N ASN A 454 1.05 62.95 66.23
CA ASN A 454 0.94 64.06 67.16
C ASN A 454 0.27 65.26 66.47
N THR A 455 -0.88 65.67 66.98
CA THR A 455 -1.71 66.74 66.42
C THR A 455 -1.65 68.05 67.21
N SER A 456 -0.72 68.17 68.16
CA SER A 456 -0.65 69.32 69.08
C SER A 456 -0.34 70.65 68.39
N GLU A 457 0.27 70.61 67.20
CA GLU A 457 0.59 71.78 66.37
C GLU A 457 -0.40 72.00 65.22
N MET A 458 -1.46 71.19 65.16
CA MET A 458 -2.51 71.31 64.15
C MET A 458 -3.50 72.42 64.51
N GLU A 459 -4.23 72.91 63.51
CA GLU A 459 -5.38 73.77 63.77
C GLU A 459 -6.58 72.94 64.26
N THR A 460 -7.47 73.57 65.04
CA THR A 460 -8.73 72.93 65.41
C THR A 460 -9.64 72.86 64.19
N GLY A 461 -10.11 71.66 63.83
CA GLY A 461 -10.94 71.44 62.66
C GLY A 461 -11.22 69.97 62.38
N ASP A 462 -11.97 69.69 61.31
CA ASP A 462 -12.25 68.34 60.83
C ASP A 462 -11.20 67.92 59.80
N TYR A 463 -10.73 66.67 59.90
CA TYR A 463 -9.66 66.14 59.06
C TYR A 463 -10.01 64.74 58.55
N GLU A 464 -9.47 64.42 57.37
CA GLU A 464 -9.46 63.07 56.81
C GLU A 464 -8.00 62.62 56.68
N VAL A 465 -7.75 61.32 56.90
CA VAL A 465 -6.43 60.71 56.69
C VAL A 465 -6.53 59.65 55.61
N LYS A 466 -5.56 59.67 54.69
CA LYS A 466 -5.39 58.66 53.65
C LYS A 466 -4.16 57.83 53.96
N ILE A 467 -4.32 56.51 53.90
CA ILE A 467 -3.24 55.54 54.04
C ILE A 467 -3.06 54.88 52.67
N VAL A 468 -1.86 54.97 52.12
CA VAL A 468 -1.48 54.33 50.85
C VAL A 468 -0.56 53.16 51.19
N ALA A 469 -0.92 51.96 50.75
CA ALA A 469 -0.07 50.78 50.74
C ALA A 469 0.58 50.67 49.37
N THR A 470 1.90 50.47 49.33
CA THR A 470 2.69 50.31 48.11
C THR A 470 3.52 49.04 48.21
N ASP A 471 3.45 48.17 47.22
CA ASP A 471 4.30 46.98 47.17
C ASP A 471 5.78 47.32 46.86
N THR A 472 6.65 46.31 46.92
CA THR A 472 8.07 46.41 46.54
C THR A 472 8.36 45.94 45.12
N SER A 473 7.32 45.73 44.31
CA SER A 473 7.46 45.34 42.91
C SER A 473 8.15 46.42 42.09
N ARG A 474 8.56 46.07 40.86
CA ARG A 474 9.11 47.04 39.90
C ARG A 474 8.10 48.15 39.60
N GLU A 475 6.83 47.80 39.54
CA GLU A 475 5.75 48.70 39.16
C GLU A 475 5.22 49.52 40.33
N LYS A 476 5.52 49.10 41.57
CA LYS A 476 5.12 49.77 42.82
C LYS A 476 3.61 49.99 42.85
N LEU A 477 2.84 48.91 42.75
CA LEU A 477 1.39 49.02 42.74
C LEU A 477 0.90 49.51 44.11
N GLU A 478 -0.18 50.29 44.07
CA GLU A 478 -0.71 50.98 45.24
C GLU A 478 -2.18 50.65 45.47
N SER A 479 -2.54 50.57 46.75
CA SER A 479 -3.93 50.63 47.22
C SER A 479 -4.06 51.69 48.29
N GLU A 480 -5.24 52.29 48.42
CA GLU A 480 -5.49 53.34 49.42
C GLU A 480 -6.77 53.10 50.21
N VAL A 481 -6.75 53.54 51.46
CA VAL A 481 -7.93 53.66 52.31
C VAL A 481 -7.98 55.05 52.93
N ILE A 482 -9.16 55.65 52.97
CA ILE A 482 -9.40 56.96 53.55
C ILE A 482 -10.26 56.78 54.80
N THR A 483 -9.85 57.38 55.91
CA THR A 483 -10.63 57.37 57.15
C THR A 483 -11.92 58.19 56.97
N PRO A 484 -12.99 57.89 57.72
CA PRO A 484 -14.04 58.89 57.95
C PRO A 484 -13.43 60.19 58.50
N ALA A 485 -14.09 61.32 58.25
CA ALA A 485 -13.69 62.60 58.83
C ALA A 485 -13.79 62.55 60.36
N PHE A 486 -12.83 63.15 61.06
CA PHE A 486 -12.80 63.26 62.52
C PHE A 486 -12.30 64.64 62.96
N SER A 487 -12.73 65.10 64.14
CA SER A 487 -12.36 66.41 64.66
C SER A 487 -11.06 66.35 65.49
N ILE A 488 -10.14 67.27 65.20
CA ILE A 488 -8.96 67.58 66.02
C ILE A 488 -9.24 68.85 66.82
N TYR A 489 -8.99 68.81 68.13
CA TYR A 489 -9.09 69.96 69.02
C TYR A 489 -7.73 70.28 69.65
N VAL A 490 -7.25 71.50 69.45
CA VAL A 490 -6.00 72.00 70.06
C VAL A 490 -6.36 73.17 70.99
N PRO A 491 -6.23 73.00 72.33
CA PRO A 491 -6.53 74.07 73.27
C PRO A 491 -5.57 75.25 73.08
N PRO A 492 -6.03 76.51 73.15
CA PRO A 492 -5.15 77.66 73.08
C PRO A 492 -4.13 77.66 74.22
N GLU A 493 -2.85 77.91 73.92
CA GLU A 493 -1.77 78.01 74.92
C GLU A 493 -2.11 79.02 76.04
N LYS A 494 -1.91 78.62 77.30
CA LYS A 494 -2.02 79.54 78.44
C LYS A 494 -0.77 80.44 78.50
N VAL A 495 -0.93 81.71 78.19
CA VAL A 495 0.11 82.74 78.42
C VAL A 495 0.31 82.95 79.93
N ASN A 496 1.53 82.70 80.42
CA ASN A 496 1.96 83.07 81.77
C ASN A 496 2.46 84.52 81.77
N GLU A 497 1.71 85.43 82.38
CA GLU A 497 2.17 86.79 82.71
C GLU A 497 2.80 86.82 84.12
N ASN A 498 4.10 87.16 84.23
CA ASN A 498 4.60 88.15 85.19
C ASN A 498 6.13 88.37 85.18
N ASN A 499 6.47 89.68 85.28
CA ASN A 499 7.67 90.34 85.82
C ASN A 499 8.91 90.64 84.94
N ASN A 500 8.88 91.86 84.38
CA ASN A 500 9.86 92.97 84.51
C ASN A 500 11.22 92.69 85.18
N ASN A 501 12.32 93.00 84.49
CA ASN A 501 13.09 94.24 84.73
C ASN A 501 14.25 94.46 83.74
N ASN A 502 14.37 95.72 83.30
CA ASN A 502 15.51 96.50 82.75
C ASN A 502 16.93 95.88 82.94
N ASN A 503 17.93 96.07 82.07
CA ASN A 503 18.39 97.34 81.48
C ASN A 503 19.57 97.11 80.49
N ASN A 504 19.61 97.95 79.44
CA ASN A 504 20.80 98.68 78.91
C ASN A 504 21.96 97.98 78.15
N GLN A 505 22.09 98.28 76.85
CA GLN A 505 23.16 99.09 76.19
C GLN A 505 23.61 98.59 74.80
N ASN A 506 23.51 99.50 73.80
CA ASN A 506 24.53 99.99 72.85
C ASN A 506 25.40 98.96 72.07
N THR A 507 25.79 99.08 70.79
CA THR A 507 26.09 100.25 69.92
C THR A 507 26.35 99.77 68.46
N GLU A 508 26.10 100.67 67.49
CA GLU A 508 26.78 100.95 66.19
C GLU A 508 27.30 99.83 65.25
N VAL A 509 26.75 99.72 64.01
CA VAL A 509 27.14 100.35 62.73
C VAL A 509 28.37 99.72 62.04
N THR A 510 28.18 99.15 60.83
CA THR A 510 28.77 99.64 59.56
C THR A 510 28.18 98.93 58.34
N SER A 511 28.21 99.68 57.24
CA SER A 511 27.61 99.55 55.91
C SER A 511 28.38 98.67 54.91
N SER A 512 27.70 98.19 53.84
CA SER A 512 28.07 98.50 52.44
C SER A 512 27.12 97.88 51.40
N ASP A 513 26.94 98.66 50.34
CA ASP A 513 26.05 98.59 49.17
C ASP A 513 26.31 97.47 48.13
N ASP A 514 25.28 97.36 47.27
CA ASP A 514 25.26 97.13 45.81
C ASP A 514 25.05 95.70 45.25
N GLY A 515 24.19 95.62 44.21
CA GLY A 515 23.99 94.41 43.42
C GLY A 515 22.64 94.23 42.72
N SER A 516 22.15 95.24 42.00
CA SER A 516 21.04 95.17 41.04
C SER A 516 21.23 94.11 39.94
N SER A 517 20.18 93.38 39.56
CA SER A 517 19.94 92.92 38.18
C SER A 517 18.55 92.28 38.02
N THR A 518 17.67 92.96 37.28
CA THR A 518 16.39 92.46 36.77
C THR A 518 16.58 91.81 35.41
N THR A 519 15.88 90.72 35.11
CA THR A 519 15.56 90.37 33.72
C THR A 519 14.22 89.64 33.64
N THR A 520 13.27 90.32 33.01
CA THR A 520 11.98 89.80 32.55
C THR A 520 12.16 89.18 31.16
N ILE A 521 11.60 87.99 30.91
CA ILE A 521 11.26 87.51 29.56
C ILE A 521 9.78 87.11 29.55
N ILE A 522 9.11 87.49 28.45
CA ILE A 522 7.67 87.59 28.21
C ILE A 522 7.36 86.80 26.91
N ILE A 523 6.24 86.05 26.91
CA ILE A 523 5.37 85.63 25.75
C ILE A 523 5.97 84.56 24.79
N ALA A 524 5.28 83.61 24.15
CA ALA A 524 3.87 83.36 23.75
C ALA A 524 3.63 81.82 23.71
N VAL A 525 2.47 81.20 24.02
CA VAL A 525 1.06 81.30 23.52
C VAL A 525 0.81 80.46 22.25
N ILE A 526 -0.37 79.78 22.25
CA ILE A 526 -1.22 79.27 21.13
C ILE A 526 -0.99 77.77 20.79
N ALA A 527 -1.96 76.86 20.63
CA ALA A 527 -3.44 76.80 20.60
C ALA A 527 -3.84 75.29 20.72
N LEU A 528 -4.90 74.88 21.42
CA LEU A 528 -6.35 74.96 21.11
C LEU A 528 -6.86 73.81 20.21
N GLY A 529 -7.87 73.08 20.71
CA GLY A 529 -8.73 72.17 19.94
C GLY A 529 -9.31 71.03 20.80
N LEU A 530 -10.49 71.21 21.43
CA LEU A 530 -11.82 70.68 21.00
C LEU A 530 -11.98 69.16 21.28
N VAL A 531 -13.09 68.56 21.75
CA VAL A 531 -14.45 68.98 22.15
C VAL A 531 -15.24 67.72 22.62
N LEU A 532 -16.13 67.88 23.62
CA LEU A 532 -17.48 67.29 23.82
C LEU A 532 -17.78 65.80 23.52
N VAL A 533 -18.20 64.97 24.50
CA VAL A 533 -19.56 64.78 25.10
C VAL A 533 -20.44 63.72 24.40
N ILE A 534 -20.72 62.63 25.15
CA ILE A 534 -21.99 61.86 25.36
C ILE A 534 -22.77 61.33 24.12
N ALA A 535 -23.04 60.01 24.08
CA ALA A 535 -24.40 59.39 24.09
C ALA A 535 -24.49 57.98 23.44
N MET A 536 -25.44 57.17 23.97
CA MET A 536 -26.19 56.02 23.39
C MET A 536 -25.65 54.60 23.59
N LEU A 537 -26.27 53.78 24.46
CA LEU A 537 -27.48 52.91 24.26
C LEU A 537 -27.16 51.61 23.51
N VAL A 538 -27.08 50.47 24.20
CA VAL A 538 -28.16 49.48 24.47
C VAL A 538 -28.74 48.81 23.21
N ALA A 539 -28.57 47.48 23.16
CA ALA A 539 -29.52 46.42 22.74
C ALA A 539 -28.78 45.33 21.93
N GLY A 540 -28.63 44.12 22.47
CA GLY A 540 -29.54 42.99 22.16
C GLY A 540 -28.82 42.06 21.17
N LEU A 541 -28.81 40.73 21.26
CA LEU A 541 -29.76 39.77 21.79
C LEU A 541 -29.04 38.41 21.87
N LEU A 542 -29.38 37.64 22.91
CA LEU A 542 -29.80 36.23 22.89
C LEU A 542 -29.00 35.16 22.10
N ILE A 543 -28.55 34.15 22.88
CA ILE A 543 -28.79 32.70 22.71
C ILE A 543 -28.62 32.14 21.28
N MET A 544 -27.51 31.43 21.06
CA MET A 544 -27.52 30.08 20.47
C MET A 544 -26.28 29.30 20.94
N LYS A 545 -26.34 28.65 22.11
CA LYS A 545 -25.47 27.49 22.38
C LYS A 545 -26.18 26.27 21.78
N LYS A 546 -25.96 26.06 20.48
CA LYS A 546 -26.29 24.78 19.83
C LYS A 546 -25.27 23.77 20.34
N LYS A 547 -25.74 22.78 21.11
CA LYS A 547 -25.01 21.55 21.38
C LYS A 547 -24.80 20.86 20.02
N SER A 548 -23.63 21.06 19.44
CA SER A 548 -23.06 20.09 18.51
C SER A 548 -22.19 19.19 19.37
N ALA A 549 -22.62 17.94 19.54
CA ALA A 549 -21.73 16.90 20.02
C ALA A 549 -20.64 16.76 18.95
N SER A 550 -19.49 17.40 19.18
CA SER A 550 -18.27 17.00 18.50
C SER A 550 -17.95 15.62 19.05
N ALA A 551 -17.93 14.63 18.16
CA ALA A 551 -17.31 13.35 18.47
C ALA A 551 -15.92 13.67 19.05
N ALA A 552 -15.65 13.16 20.24
CA ALA A 552 -14.37 13.32 20.88
C ALA A 552 -13.36 12.50 20.09
N PHE A 553 -12.60 13.16 19.21
CA PHE A 553 -11.35 12.58 18.74
C PHE A 553 -10.44 12.42 19.96
N PRO A 554 -9.85 11.24 20.17
CA PRO A 554 -8.92 11.05 21.28
C PRO A 554 -7.72 11.97 21.09
N PRO A 555 -7.15 12.53 22.18
CA PRO A 555 -5.95 13.33 22.08
C PRO A 555 -4.81 12.50 21.48
N PRO A 556 -4.00 13.05 20.55
CA PRO A 556 -2.75 12.41 20.14
C PRO A 556 -1.84 12.33 21.36
N GLY A 557 -1.51 11.12 21.81
CA GLY A 557 -0.63 10.89 22.97
C GLY A 557 -1.22 10.10 24.15
N GLY A 558 -2.33 9.38 23.98
CA GLY A 558 -2.80 8.42 24.98
C GLY A 558 -1.82 7.26 25.21
N LEU A 559 -0.96 7.37 26.24
CA LEU A 559 -0.23 6.23 26.80
C LEU A 559 -1.25 5.14 27.22
N PRO A 560 -1.07 3.85 26.84
CA PRO A 560 -1.98 2.80 27.25
C PRO A 560 -1.89 2.55 28.77
N PRO A 561 -3.01 2.41 29.50
CA PRO A 561 -2.98 2.10 30.92
C PRO A 561 -2.70 0.61 31.15
N GLY A 562 -1.58 0.32 31.80
CA GLY A 562 -1.33 -0.85 32.65
C GLY A 562 -1.74 -2.23 32.12
N MET A 563 -0.80 -2.93 31.48
CA MET A 563 -0.77 -4.41 31.52
C MET A 563 0.32 -4.86 32.49
N THR A 564 -0.13 -5.46 33.59
CA THR A 564 0.66 -6.42 34.37
C THR A 564 1.15 -7.53 33.44
N THR A 565 2.45 -7.83 33.52
CA THR A 565 3.10 -8.95 32.85
C THR A 565 2.34 -10.28 33.03
N PRO A 566 1.93 -10.97 31.96
CA PRO A 566 1.67 -12.40 32.00
C PRO A 566 3.02 -13.15 31.88
N GLY A 567 3.29 -14.01 32.84
CA GLY A 567 4.52 -14.79 32.92
C GLY A 567 4.73 -15.70 31.70
N MET A 568 5.97 -15.74 31.22
CA MET A 568 6.46 -16.80 30.34
C MET A 568 6.33 -18.17 31.03
N PRO A 569 5.86 -19.22 30.33
CA PRO A 569 5.96 -20.59 30.81
C PRO A 569 7.42 -21.10 30.72
N PRO A 570 7.84 -22.00 31.63
CA PRO A 570 9.23 -22.44 31.69
C PRO A 570 9.59 -23.36 30.52
N SER A 571 10.75 -23.07 29.93
CA SER A 571 11.51 -23.94 29.05
C SER A 571 11.84 -25.26 29.77
N GLN A 572 11.32 -26.37 29.23
CA GLN A 572 11.77 -27.69 29.62
C GLN A 572 13.12 -27.99 28.95
N GLN A 573 14.16 -27.95 29.77
CA GLN A 573 15.40 -28.69 29.53
C GLN A 573 15.14 -30.18 29.78
N GLN A 574 15.24 -30.99 28.72
CA GLN A 574 15.64 -32.40 28.73
C GLN A 574 16.60 -32.52 27.54
N GLY A 575 17.83 -32.99 27.62
CA GLY A 575 18.39 -34.05 28.44
C GLY A 575 18.98 -35.10 27.49
N LEU A 576 20.21 -34.90 27.02
CA LEU A 576 21.07 -35.98 26.52
C LEU A 576 21.78 -36.60 27.74
N PRO A 577 21.90 -37.94 27.84
CA PRO A 577 23.00 -38.62 27.16
C PRO A 577 22.72 -40.07 26.72
N GLY A 578 23.50 -40.57 25.74
CA GLY A 578 23.53 -42.00 25.41
C GLY A 578 24.36 -42.34 24.17
N THR A 579 25.66 -42.50 24.35
CA THR A 579 26.59 -43.11 23.37
C THR A 579 26.39 -44.63 23.32
N VAL A 580 26.52 -45.27 22.15
CA VAL A 580 27.40 -46.44 21.85
C VAL A 580 26.98 -47.23 20.59
N ARG A 581 27.95 -47.34 19.66
CA ARG A 581 28.26 -48.40 18.65
C ARG A 581 27.25 -48.78 17.55
N GLY A 582 27.71 -48.56 16.31
CA GLY A 582 28.32 -49.64 15.51
C GLY A 582 27.53 -50.11 14.28
N GLY A 583 28.09 -49.88 13.08
CA GLY A 583 27.64 -50.54 11.85
C GLY A 583 28.22 -49.91 10.58
N GLN A 584 29.29 -50.51 10.06
CA GLN A 584 29.91 -50.20 8.76
C GLN A 584 29.08 -50.72 7.58
N LEU A 585 28.91 -49.87 6.55
CA LEU A 585 29.08 -50.08 5.08
C LEU A 585 28.35 -51.25 4.35
N PRO A 586 28.23 -51.25 2.99
CA PRO A 586 28.79 -50.30 2.01
C PRO A 586 27.83 -49.75 0.94
N ALA A 587 28.32 -48.67 0.33
CA ALA A 587 27.91 -48.14 -0.96
C ALA A 587 28.09 -49.16 -2.09
N ARG A 588 27.21 -49.09 -3.10
CA ARG A 588 27.35 -49.80 -4.38
C ARG A 588 27.50 -48.76 -5.48
N GLU A 589 28.76 -48.52 -5.85
CA GLU A 589 29.12 -47.85 -7.11
C GLU A 589 28.71 -48.76 -8.27
N GLN A 590 27.94 -48.21 -9.22
CA GLN A 590 27.85 -48.75 -10.57
C GLN A 590 28.50 -47.73 -11.51
N GLN A 591 29.67 -48.10 -12.01
CA GLN A 591 30.36 -47.42 -13.10
C GLN A 591 29.58 -47.66 -14.40
N LEU A 592 29.15 -46.57 -15.04
CA LEU A 592 28.76 -46.56 -16.45
C LEU A 592 29.89 -45.91 -17.27
N PRO A 593 30.24 -46.44 -18.46
CA PRO A 593 31.31 -45.93 -19.30
C PRO A 593 30.90 -44.64 -20.03
N PRO A 594 31.86 -43.77 -20.43
CA PRO A 594 31.56 -42.47 -21.01
C PRO A 594 31.02 -42.57 -22.45
N PRO A 595 30.11 -41.69 -22.88
CA PRO A 595 29.60 -41.66 -24.24
C PRO A 595 30.65 -41.14 -25.23
N GLN A 596 30.71 -41.82 -26.37
CA GLN A 596 31.60 -41.53 -27.50
C GLN A 596 31.09 -40.33 -28.31
N THR A 597 32.01 -39.44 -28.66
CA THR A 597 31.81 -38.32 -29.59
C THR A 597 31.69 -38.80 -31.04
N PRO A 598 30.69 -38.36 -31.81
CA PRO A 598 30.66 -38.60 -33.26
C PRO A 598 31.55 -37.59 -34.01
N GLN A 599 32.42 -38.09 -34.88
CA GLN A 599 33.12 -37.29 -35.90
C GLN A 599 32.16 -36.84 -37.02
N PRO A 600 32.40 -35.69 -37.67
CA PRO A 600 31.59 -35.20 -38.77
C PRO A 600 31.94 -35.89 -40.10
N PRO A 601 30.97 -36.13 -41.01
CA PRO A 601 31.27 -36.59 -42.35
C PRO A 601 31.78 -35.44 -43.22
N SER A 602 32.85 -35.73 -43.96
CA SER A 602 33.38 -34.91 -45.04
C SER A 602 32.51 -35.07 -46.29
N GLY A 603 32.06 -33.96 -46.87
CA GLY A 603 31.29 -33.96 -48.12
C GLY A 603 31.45 -32.64 -48.86
N THR A 604 32.26 -32.66 -49.92
CA THR A 604 32.44 -31.62 -50.93
C THR A 604 31.15 -31.39 -51.74
N ALA A 605 30.72 -30.13 -51.89
CA ALA A 605 29.86 -29.70 -52.99
C ALA A 605 30.07 -28.22 -53.33
N GLN A 606 29.99 -27.94 -54.62
CA GLN A 606 30.46 -26.77 -55.35
C GLN A 606 29.63 -25.50 -55.13
N GLU A 607 30.32 -24.37 -55.32
CA GLU A 607 29.78 -23.02 -55.47
C GLU A 607 28.75 -22.94 -56.60
N GLY A 608 27.60 -22.32 -56.30
CA GLY A 608 26.61 -21.87 -57.27
C GLY A 608 26.01 -20.55 -56.80
N GLN A 609 26.45 -19.45 -57.41
CA GLN A 609 25.89 -18.11 -57.23
C GLN A 609 24.42 -18.07 -57.63
N LEU A 610 23.55 -17.52 -56.78
CA LEU A 610 22.22 -17.05 -57.17
C LEU A 610 21.90 -15.74 -56.45
N SER A 611 21.66 -14.73 -57.29
CA SER A 611 21.41 -13.33 -56.95
C SER A 611 20.12 -13.14 -56.16
N ALA A 612 20.17 -12.25 -55.17
CA ALA A 612 19.01 -11.77 -54.44
C ALA A 612 18.08 -10.93 -55.35
N GLN A 613 16.80 -11.32 -55.42
CA GLN A 613 15.71 -10.46 -55.87
C GLN A 613 14.87 -10.04 -54.66
N THR A 614 14.65 -8.74 -54.55
CA THR A 614 13.79 -8.05 -53.60
C THR A 614 12.31 -8.43 -53.81
N PRO A 615 11.47 -8.56 -52.76
CA PRO A 615 10.03 -8.72 -52.93
C PRO A 615 9.37 -7.39 -53.32
N GLN A 616 8.58 -7.40 -54.40
CA GLN A 616 7.66 -6.32 -54.76
C GLN A 616 6.36 -6.42 -53.94
N SER A 617 5.87 -5.27 -53.47
CA SER A 617 4.58 -5.11 -52.79
C SER A 617 3.38 -5.45 -53.70
N PRO A 618 2.24 -5.92 -53.15
CA PRO A 618 1.04 -6.23 -53.94
C PRO A 618 0.27 -4.97 -54.37
N PRO A 619 -0.45 -5.00 -55.51
CA PRO A 619 -1.20 -3.85 -56.01
C PRO A 619 -2.55 -3.65 -55.30
N ALA A 620 -2.92 -2.39 -55.12
CA ALA A 620 -4.18 -1.94 -54.53
C ALA A 620 -5.41 -2.30 -55.38
N ALA A 621 -6.51 -2.66 -54.72
CA ALA A 621 -7.82 -2.93 -55.32
C ALA A 621 -8.50 -1.65 -55.84
N PRO A 622 -9.29 -1.71 -56.94
CA PRO A 622 -10.03 -0.57 -57.47
C PRO A 622 -11.35 -0.33 -56.72
N PRO A 623 -11.90 0.91 -56.75
CA PRO A 623 -13.16 1.23 -56.08
C PRO A 623 -14.36 0.75 -56.91
N ALA A 624 -15.37 0.20 -56.24
CA ALA A 624 -16.67 -0.14 -56.82
C ALA A 624 -17.66 1.03 -56.68
N PRO A 625 -18.64 1.16 -57.60
CA PRO A 625 -19.59 2.28 -57.68
C PRO A 625 -20.66 2.32 -56.59
#